data_AF-A0A257JF76-F1
#
_entry.id   AF-A0A257JF76-F1
#
_cell.length_a   1.000
_cell.length_b   1.000
_cell.length_c   1.000
_cell.angle_alpha   90.00
_cell.angle_beta   90.00
_cell.angle_gamma   90.00
#
_symmetry.space_group_name_H-M   'P 1'
#
loop_
_entity.id
_entity.type
_entity.pdbx_description
1 polymer ?
#
loop_
_entity_poly.entity_id
_entity_poly.type
_entity_poly.pdbx_seq_one_letter_code
_entity_poly.pdbx_strand_id
1 'polypeptide(L)'
;MAVTAALRSRALPDVPTMAEAGVKGHEVLEWNPVLAPAGMAPALRDRLVAALRRAMADAEVVGRVSALGGDVFSGDPAAFLKGQTALWARVVKERGISRD
;
A
#
# COMPACT_ATOMS: atom_id res chain seq x y z
N MET A 1 2.51 -12.84 -18.00
CA MET A 1 2.81 -11.69 -17.13
C MET A 1 1.48 -11.19 -16.57
N ALA A 2 1.42 -10.89 -15.28
CA ALA A 2 0.21 -10.39 -14.62
C ALA A 2 0.60 -9.48 -13.45
N VAL A 3 -0.22 -8.47 -13.15
CA VAL A 3 -0.03 -7.59 -11.98
C VAL A 3 -0.57 -8.25 -10.72
N THR A 4 0.10 -8.04 -9.59
CA THR A 4 -0.27 -8.61 -8.28
C THR A 4 -1.27 -7.76 -7.51
N ALA A 5 -1.76 -6.66 -8.09
CA ALA A 5 -2.83 -5.84 -7.56
C ALA A 5 -4.20 -6.51 -7.75
N ALA A 6 -5.17 -6.25 -6.86
CA ALA A 6 -6.54 -6.73 -7.03
C ALA A 6 -7.22 -6.19 -8.30
N LEU A 7 -6.83 -4.99 -8.72
CA LEU A 7 -7.34 -4.31 -9.92
C LEU A 7 -6.17 -4.06 -10.87
N ARG A 8 -6.48 -3.93 -12.17
CA ARG A 8 -5.45 -3.57 -13.16
C ARG A 8 -4.83 -2.22 -12.81
N SER A 9 -3.51 -2.14 -12.94
CA SER A 9 -2.80 -0.88 -12.75
C SER A 9 -3.16 0.10 -13.87
N ARG A 10 -3.38 1.37 -13.53
CA ARG A 10 -3.58 2.44 -14.53
C ARG A 10 -2.37 2.62 -15.44
N ALA A 11 -1.17 2.31 -14.94
CA ALA A 11 0.07 2.37 -15.71
C ALA A 11 0.20 1.20 -16.70
N LEU A 12 -0.53 0.09 -16.48
CA LEU A 12 -0.48 -1.12 -17.29
C LEU A 12 -1.90 -1.67 -17.54
N PRO A 13 -2.78 -0.92 -18.24
CA PRO A 13 -4.21 -1.26 -18.35
C PRO A 13 -4.49 -2.57 -19.11
N ASP A 14 -3.58 -2.96 -20.00
CA ASP A 14 -3.70 -4.17 -20.82
C ASP A 14 -3.12 -5.42 -20.13
N VAL A 15 -2.42 -5.25 -19.01
CA VAL A 15 -1.84 -6.37 -18.27
C VAL A 15 -2.88 -6.90 -17.27
N PRO A 16 -3.22 -8.20 -17.32
CA PRO A 16 -4.23 -8.76 -16.42
C PRO A 16 -3.73 -8.82 -14.98
N THR A 17 -4.65 -8.87 -14.02
CA THR A 17 -4.34 -9.19 -12.63
C THR A 17 -4.03 -10.68 -12.47
N MET A 18 -3.40 -11.06 -11.36
CA MET A 18 -3.18 -12.47 -11.02
C MET A 18 -4.49 -13.26 -10.90
N ALA A 19 -5.56 -12.61 -10.42
CA ALA A 19 -6.89 -13.20 -10.38
C ALA A 19 -7.47 -13.44 -11.78
N GLU A 20 -7.34 -12.47 -12.70
CA GLU A 20 -7.73 -12.62 -14.12
C GLU A 20 -6.91 -13.71 -14.83
N ALA A 21 -5.66 -13.89 -14.42
CA ALA A 21 -4.77 -14.94 -14.94
C ALA A 21 -4.99 -16.33 -14.30
N GLY A 22 -6.00 -16.49 -13.46
CA GLY A 22 -6.38 -17.78 -12.85
C GLY A 22 -5.76 -18.09 -11.49
N VAL A 23 -4.94 -17.18 -10.93
CA VAL A 23 -4.36 -17.32 -9.58
C VAL A 23 -5.16 -16.50 -8.58
N LYS A 24 -6.18 -17.13 -8.00
CA LYS A 24 -7.08 -16.48 -7.02
C LYS A 24 -6.39 -16.24 -5.68
N GLY A 25 -6.76 -15.15 -5.01
CA GLY A 25 -6.28 -14.82 -3.66
C GLY A 25 -4.82 -14.40 -3.59
N HIS A 26 -4.16 -14.22 -4.73
CA HIS A 26 -2.79 -13.73 -4.80
C HIS A 26 -2.81 -12.22 -5.07
N GLU A 27 -2.83 -11.46 -3.98
CA GLU A 27 -2.70 -10.01 -4.00
C GLU A 27 -1.52 -9.60 -3.12
N VAL A 28 -0.51 -8.98 -3.75
CA VAL A 28 0.68 -8.48 -3.08
C VAL A 28 1.01 -7.13 -3.67
N LEU A 29 0.84 -6.09 -2.87
CA LEU A 29 1.17 -4.71 -3.23
C LEU A 29 2.38 -4.26 -2.42
N GLU A 30 3.27 -3.53 -3.07
CA GLU A 30 4.22 -2.68 -2.36
C GLU A 30 3.45 -1.48 -1.78
N TRP A 31 3.77 -1.09 -0.54
CA TRP A 31 3.16 0.06 0.12
C TRP A 31 4.21 0.85 0.88
N ASN A 32 4.08 2.19 0.87
CA ASN A 32 5.03 3.11 1.50
C ASN A 32 4.28 3.95 2.56
N PRO A 33 4.29 3.54 3.84
CA PRO A 33 3.55 4.25 4.88
C PRO A 33 4.37 5.42 5.41
N VAL A 34 3.70 6.51 5.79
CA VAL A 34 4.31 7.55 6.61
C VAL A 34 4.00 7.25 8.07
N LEU A 35 5.04 6.92 8.84
CA LEU A 35 4.94 6.58 10.26
C LEU A 35 5.51 7.71 11.12
N ALA A 36 4.95 7.87 12.31
CA ALA A 36 5.38 8.86 13.30
C ALA A 36 5.54 8.19 14.68
N PRO A 37 6.33 8.80 15.60
CA PRO A 37 6.55 8.23 16.93
C PRO A 37 5.25 7.96 17.70
N ALA A 38 5.26 6.85 18.45
CA ALA A 38 4.19 6.53 19.39
C ALA A 38 4.08 7.62 20.46
N GLY A 39 2.84 7.93 20.89
CA GLY A 39 2.59 8.95 21.92
C GLY A 39 2.69 10.40 21.43
N MET A 40 2.82 10.64 20.12
CA MET A 40 2.75 11.99 19.56
C MET A 40 1.50 12.74 20.03
N ALA A 41 1.66 14.01 20.42
CA ALA A 41 0.55 14.86 20.83
C ALA A 41 -0.55 14.90 19.74
N PRO A 42 -1.84 14.71 20.09
CA PRO A 42 -2.93 14.62 19.10
C PRO A 42 -2.98 15.80 18.13
N ALA A 43 -2.76 17.03 18.63
CA ALA A 43 -2.75 18.22 17.79
C ALA A 43 -1.65 18.21 16.72
N LEU A 44 -0.45 17.67 17.05
CA LEU A 44 0.64 17.55 16.09
C LEU A 44 0.35 16.46 15.06
N ARG A 45 -0.18 15.32 15.50
CA ARG A 45 -0.63 14.23 14.62
C ARG A 45 -1.64 14.75 13.61
N ASP A 46 -2.67 15.46 14.08
CA ASP A 46 -3.76 15.93 13.22
C ASP A 46 -3.27 16.97 12.21
N ARG A 47 -2.33 17.84 12.61
CA ARG A 47 -1.65 18.77 11.69
C ARG A 47 -0.87 18.05 10.60
N LEU A 48 -0.11 17.01 10.95
CA LEU A 48 0.66 16.21 10.00
C LEU A 48 -0.25 15.45 9.04
N VAL A 49 -1.30 14.80 9.55
CA VAL A 49 -2.29 14.10 8.73
C VAL A 49 -2.96 15.07 7.75
N ALA A 50 -3.35 16.26 8.19
CA ALA A 50 -3.94 17.27 7.32
C ALA A 50 -2.96 17.74 6.23
N ALA A 51 -1.68 17.93 6.56
CA ALA A 51 -0.65 18.30 5.59
C ALA A 51 -0.40 17.20 4.55
N LEU A 52 -0.31 15.93 4.99
CA LEU A 52 -0.15 14.78 4.11
C LEU A 52 -1.35 14.62 3.17
N ARG A 53 -2.58 14.76 3.69
CA ARG A 53 -3.79 14.71 2.85
C ARG A 53 -3.81 15.79 1.78
N ARG A 54 -3.36 17.01 2.11
CA ARG A 54 -3.23 18.09 1.11
C ARG A 54 -2.19 17.75 0.05
N ALA A 55 -1.01 17.27 0.46
CA ALA A 55 0.04 16.88 -0.49
C ALA A 55 -0.42 15.73 -1.41
N MET A 56 -1.12 14.72 -0.87
CA MET A 56 -1.63 13.60 -1.67
C MET A 56 -2.83 13.96 -2.56
N ALA A 57 -3.40 15.16 -2.40
CA ALA A 57 -4.43 15.71 -3.28
C ALA A 57 -3.85 16.67 -4.34
N ASP A 58 -2.56 17.02 -4.24
CA ASP A 58 -1.89 17.88 -5.19
C ASP A 58 -1.61 17.15 -6.51
N ALA A 59 -1.97 17.76 -7.64
CA ALA A 59 -1.89 17.11 -8.94
C ALA A 59 -0.45 16.81 -9.37
N GLU A 60 0.53 17.63 -8.99
CA GLU A 60 1.95 17.37 -9.29
C GLU A 60 2.43 16.15 -8.51
N VAL A 61 2.08 16.06 -7.22
CA VAL A 61 2.43 14.92 -6.37
C VAL A 61 1.79 13.63 -6.90
N VAL A 62 0.49 13.67 -7.20
CA VAL A 62 -0.21 12.51 -7.78
C VAL A 62 0.42 12.08 -9.10
N GLY A 63 0.74 13.04 -9.98
CA GLY A 63 1.40 12.76 -11.26
C GLY A 63 2.74 12.05 -11.08
N ARG A 64 3.56 12.46 -10.11
CA ARG A 64 4.84 11.79 -9.81
C ARG A 64 4.66 10.39 -9.24
N VAL A 65 3.69 10.20 -8.34
CA VAL A 65 3.38 8.87 -7.78
C VAL A 65 2.95 7.92 -8.90
N SER A 66 2.06 8.35 -9.79
CA SER A 66 1.63 7.56 -10.93
C SER A 66 2.75 7.29 -11.95
N ALA A 67 3.68 8.22 -12.16
CA ALA A 67 4.85 8.00 -13.00
C ALA A 67 5.79 6.90 -12.47
N LEU A 68 5.77 6.66 -11.16
CA LEU A 68 6.48 5.55 -10.51
C LEU A 68 5.65 4.25 -10.45
N GLY A 69 4.45 4.24 -11.05
CA GLY A 69 3.53 3.09 -11.02
C GLY A 69 2.74 2.93 -9.73
N GLY A 70 2.83 3.91 -8.81
CA GLY A 70 2.08 3.92 -7.57
C GLY A 70 0.71 4.57 -7.68
N ASP A 71 -0.12 4.34 -6.66
CA ASP A 71 -1.44 4.94 -6.49
C ASP A 71 -1.57 5.58 -5.11
N VAL A 72 -2.39 6.62 -5.00
CA VAL A 72 -2.70 7.24 -3.72
C VAL A 72 -3.62 6.33 -2.91
N PHE A 73 -3.16 5.91 -1.73
CA PHE A 73 -3.94 5.08 -0.83
C PHE A 73 -5.16 5.83 -0.27
N SER A 74 -6.35 5.26 -0.45
CA SER A 74 -7.65 5.87 -0.06
C SER A 74 -8.36 5.17 1.10
N GLY A 75 -7.79 4.07 1.62
CA GLY A 75 -8.38 3.29 2.71
C GLY A 75 -8.03 3.81 4.11
N ASP A 76 -8.29 2.98 5.13
CA ASP A 76 -7.82 3.18 6.50
C ASP A 76 -6.38 2.64 6.66
N PRO A 77 -5.36 3.50 6.85
CA PRO A 77 -3.97 3.06 6.93
C PRO A 77 -3.70 2.17 8.15
N ALA A 78 -4.37 2.41 9.27
CA ALA A 78 -4.15 1.65 10.49
C ALA A 78 -4.72 0.22 10.36
N ALA A 79 -5.93 0.11 9.83
CA ALA A 79 -6.53 -1.20 9.53
C ALA A 79 -5.71 -1.97 8.49
N PHE A 80 -5.25 -1.28 7.43
CA PHE A 80 -4.42 -1.87 6.39
C PHE A 80 -3.10 -2.42 6.94
N LEU A 81 -2.34 -1.62 7.69
CA LEU A 81 -1.09 -2.05 8.29
C LEU A 81 -1.28 -3.25 9.23
N LYS A 82 -2.33 -3.23 10.06
CA LYS A 82 -2.66 -4.37 10.93
C LYS A 82 -2.91 -5.65 10.12
N GLY A 83 -3.67 -5.56 9.02
CA GLY A 83 -3.94 -6.67 8.12
C GLY A 83 -2.68 -7.20 7.44
N GLN A 84 -1.84 -6.30 6.91
CA GLN A 84 -0.56 -6.65 6.28
C GLN A 84 0.39 -7.32 7.27
N THR A 85 0.55 -6.79 8.49
CA THR A 85 1.37 -7.41 9.52
C THR A 85 0.91 -8.83 9.84
N ALA A 86 -0.41 -9.05 9.98
CA ALA A 86 -0.96 -10.38 10.23
C ALA A 86 -0.70 -11.35 9.07
N LEU A 87 -0.90 -10.90 7.82
CA LEU A 87 -0.65 -11.70 6.62
C LEU A 87 0.81 -12.14 6.54
N TRP A 88 1.75 -11.20 6.64
CA TRP A 88 3.17 -11.50 6.48
C TRP A 88 3.73 -12.30 7.66
N ALA A 89 3.28 -12.06 8.88
CA ALA A 89 3.65 -12.89 10.04
C ALA A 89 3.24 -14.36 9.85
N ARG A 90 2.04 -14.61 9.29
CA ARG A 90 1.60 -15.97 8.95
C ARG A 90 2.50 -16.60 7.90
N VAL A 91 2.79 -15.90 6.80
CA VAL A 91 3.65 -16.40 5.71
C VAL A 91 5.05 -16.77 6.24
N VAL A 92 5.67 -15.88 7.01
CA VAL A 92 6.99 -16.12 7.61
C VAL A 92 6.98 -17.38 8.48
N LYS A 93 5.96 -17.53 9.33
CA LYS A 93 5.82 -18.68 10.22
C LYS A 93 5.59 -19.99 9.47
N GLU A 94 4.67 -20.01 8.52
CA GLU A 94 4.30 -21.23 7.78
C GLU A 94 5.43 -21.72 6.86
N ARG A 95 6.29 -20.81 6.40
CA ARG A 95 7.38 -21.14 5.46
C ARG A 95 8.75 -21.27 6.13
N GLY A 96 8.82 -21.10 7.45
CA GLY A 96 10.08 -21.20 8.20
C GLY A 96 11.13 -20.18 7.74
N ILE A 97 10.69 -18.98 7.34
CA ILE A 97 11.60 -17.95 6.81
C ILE A 97 12.34 -17.29 7.99
N SER A 98 13.67 -17.39 8.00
CA SER A 98 14.56 -16.64 8.90
C SER A 98 15.16 -15.42 8.20
N ARG A 99 15.68 -14.48 9.00
CA ARG A 99 16.47 -13.35 8.47
C ARG A 99 17.94 -13.72 8.23
N ASP A 100 18.39 -14.82 8.82
CA ASP A 100 19.75 -15.35 8.78
C ASP A 100 19.84 -16.55 7.84
#